data_AF-A0A0A0D8A9-F1
#
_entry.id   AF-A0A0A0D8A9-F1
#
_cell.length_a   1.000
_cell.length_b   1.000
_cell.length_c   1.000
_cell.angle_alpha   90.00
_cell.angle_beta   90.00
_cell.angle_gamma   90.00
#
_symmetry.space_group_name_H-M   'P 1'
#
loop_
_entity.id
_entity.type
_entity.pdbx_description
1 polymer ?
#
loop_
_entity_poly.entity_id
_entity_poly.type
_entity_poly.pdbx_seq_one_letter_code
_entity_poly.pdbx_strand_id
1 'polypeptide(L)' 'MSDTVDALLLDLLEWIAKQDRPYADVMDAWRTSCPRLPVWEEANDRRFVTQTRPQGDAPMVRLTPSGRAFLERHMRAGG' A
#
# COMPACT_ATOMS: atom_id res chain seq x y z
N MET A 1 11.20 -8.49 13.34
CA MET A 1 10.04 -9.03 12.60
C MET A 1 9.14 -7.94 12.05
N SER A 2 8.99 -6.79 12.75
CA SER A 2 8.36 -5.61 12.16
C SER A 2 9.09 -5.13 10.89
N ASP A 3 10.42 -5.23 10.85
CA ASP A 3 11.22 -4.72 9.73
C ASP A 3 10.89 -5.34 8.37
N THR A 4 10.54 -6.64 8.32
CA THR A 4 10.16 -7.30 7.06
C THR A 4 8.78 -6.85 6.60
N VAL A 5 7.83 -6.67 7.52
CA VAL A 5 6.50 -6.13 7.20
C VAL A 5 6.59 -4.69 6.77
N ASP A 6 7.41 -3.90 7.48
CA ASP A 6 7.62 -2.48 7.18
C ASP A 6 8.31 -2.30 5.82
N ALA A 7 9.27 -3.15 5.47
CA ALA A 7 9.88 -3.17 4.13
C ALA A 7 8.85 -3.50 3.03
N LEU A 8 8.05 -4.55 3.20
CA LEU A 8 7.01 -4.90 2.23
C LEU A 8 5.89 -3.85 2.14
N LEU A 9 5.56 -3.20 3.26
CA LEU A 9 4.66 -2.05 3.27
C LEU A 9 5.24 -0.91 2.44
N LEU A 10 6.52 -0.59 2.59
CA LEU A 10 7.16 0.44 1.79
C LEU A 10 7.13 0.10 0.31
N ASP A 11 7.43 -1.14 -0.07
CA ASP A 11 7.34 -1.60 -1.46
C ASP A 11 5.92 -1.44 -2.03
N LEU A 12 4.89 -1.83 -1.27
CA LEU A 12 3.48 -1.65 -1.63
C LEU A 12 3.13 -0.16 -1.80
N LEU A 13 3.52 0.67 -0.84
CA LEU A 13 3.21 2.10 -0.85
C LEU A 13 3.93 2.81 -1.98
N GLU A 14 5.19 2.48 -2.26
CA GLU A 14 5.94 3.00 -3.40
C GLU A 14 5.27 2.60 -4.72
N TRP A 15 4.83 1.35 -4.83
CA TRP A 15 4.17 0.84 -6.02
C TRP A 15 2.83 1.54 -6.32
N ILE A 16 2.06 1.87 -5.29
CA ILE A 16 0.81 2.68 -5.39
C ILE A 16 1.14 4.17 -5.57
N ALA A 17 2.23 4.68 -5.00
CA ALA A 17 2.63 6.09 -5.13
C ALA A 17 2.91 6.50 -6.59
N LYS A 18 3.41 5.55 -7.40
CA LYS A 18 3.71 5.74 -8.83
C LYS A 18 2.44 6.00 -9.64
N GLN A 19 1.35 5.31 -9.33
CA GLN A 19 0.07 5.46 -10.00
C GLN A 19 -1.04 4.83 -9.14
N ASP A 20 -2.17 5.50 -9.01
CA ASP A 20 -3.37 4.92 -8.42
C ASP A 20 -3.78 3.65 -9.18
N ARG A 21 -4.14 2.57 -8.47
CA ARG A 21 -4.35 1.25 -9.08
C ARG A 21 -5.74 0.70 -8.83
N PRO A 22 -6.33 -0.06 -9.75
CA PRO A 22 -7.54 -0.83 -9.47
C PRO A 22 -7.33 -1.77 -8.28
N TYR A 23 -8.34 -1.89 -7.42
CA TYR A 23 -8.31 -2.81 -6.29
C TYR A 23 -8.03 -4.25 -6.73
N ALA A 24 -8.57 -4.68 -7.87
CA ALA A 24 -8.33 -6.02 -8.41
C ALA A 24 -6.83 -6.27 -8.64
N ASP A 25 -6.12 -5.34 -9.27
CA ASP A 25 -4.68 -5.44 -9.54
C ASP A 25 -3.87 -5.46 -8.24
N VAL A 26 -4.27 -4.68 -7.24
CA VAL A 26 -3.62 -4.69 -5.93
C VAL A 26 -3.80 -6.06 -5.25
N MET A 27 -5.01 -6.61 -5.28
CA MET A 27 -5.25 -7.93 -4.70
C MET A 27 -4.54 -9.05 -5.46
N ASP A 28 -4.45 -8.97 -6.79
CA ASP A 28 -3.73 -9.97 -7.59
C ASP A 28 -2.23 -9.99 -7.25
N ALA A 29 -1.62 -8.81 -7.15
CA ALA A 29 -0.19 -8.67 -6.86
C ALA A 29 0.20 -8.96 -5.40
N TRP A 30 -0.66 -8.61 -4.43
CA TRP A 30 -0.27 -8.61 -3.00
C TRP A 30 -0.97 -9.64 -2.12
N ARG A 31 -2.11 -10.20 -2.54
CA ARG A 31 -2.86 -11.19 -1.74
C ARG A 31 -2.23 -12.58 -1.74
N THR A 32 -1.40 -12.88 -2.74
CA THR A 32 -0.82 -14.22 -2.97
C THR A 32 0.45 -14.49 -2.16
N SER A 33 1.03 -13.45 -1.56
CA SER A 33 2.33 -13.48 -0.91
C SER A 33 2.25 -13.92 0.56
N CYS A 34 1.99 -15.21 0.78
CA CYS A 34 2.15 -15.93 2.06
C CYS A 34 1.13 -15.65 3.20
N PRO A 35 0.67 -16.68 3.92
CA PRO A 35 -0.28 -16.55 5.03
C PRO A 35 0.29 -15.87 6.30
N ARG A 36 1.56 -15.48 6.28
CA ARG A 36 2.25 -14.94 7.47
C ARG A 36 2.37 -13.42 7.49
N LEU A 37 2.14 -12.71 6.39
CA LEU A 37 2.27 -11.24 6.36
C LEU A 37 1.19 -10.64 5.45
N PRO A 38 0.00 -10.34 5.98
CA PRO A 38 -1.05 -9.67 5.23
C PRO A 38 -0.71 -8.18 5.05
N VAL A 39 0.26 -7.87 4.17
CA VAL A 39 0.77 -6.51 3.89
C VAL A 39 -0.35 -5.56 3.50
N TRP A 40 -1.33 -6.07 2.74
CA TRP A 40 -2.52 -5.32 2.36
C TRP A 40 -3.35 -4.95 3.60
N GLU A 41 -3.64 -5.89 4.48
CA GLU A 41 -4.40 -5.67 5.70
C GLU A 41 -3.67 -4.68 6.62
N GLU A 42 -2.35 -4.82 6.81
CA GLU A 42 -1.53 -3.86 7.57
C GLU A 42 -1.57 -2.44 6.99
N ALA A 43 -1.54 -2.30 5.66
CA ALA A 43 -1.66 -1.00 5.01
C ALA A 43 -3.03 -0.36 5.24
N ASN A 44 -4.10 -1.17 5.33
CA ASN A 44 -5.45 -0.71 5.65
C ASN A 44 -5.58 -0.36 7.13
N ASP A 45 -5.09 -1.20 8.03
CA ASP A 45 -5.14 -1.01 9.49
C ASP A 45 -4.39 0.26 9.91
N ARG A 46 -3.23 0.50 9.30
CA ARG A 46 -2.43 1.73 9.50
C ARG A 46 -2.98 2.94 8.74
N ARG A 47 -4.05 2.77 7.97
CA ARG A 47 -4.66 3.78 7.10
C ARG A 47 -3.64 4.46 6.19
N PHE A 48 -2.76 3.70 5.58
CA PHE A 48 -1.81 4.19 4.58
C PHE A 48 -2.43 4.25 3.19
N VAL A 49 -3.40 3.38 2.91
CA VAL A 49 -4.14 3.35 1.65
C VAL A 49 -5.61 3.68 1.86
N THR A 50 -6.26 4.16 0.80
CA THR A 50 -7.71 4.34 0.75
C THR A 50 -8.26 3.79 -0.55
N GLN A 51 -9.46 3.24 -0.49
CA GLN A 51 -10.21 2.86 -1.68
C GLN A 51 -11.20 3.98 -2.03
N THR A 52 -11.23 4.36 -3.30
CA THR A 52 -12.19 5.32 -3.85
C THR A 52 -12.93 4.65 -5.00
N ARG A 53 -14.22 4.94 -5.14
CA ARG A 53 -15.00 4.54 -6.33
C ARG A 53 -15.39 5.81 -7.08
N PRO A 54 -14.69 6.14 -8.18
CA PRO A 54 -15.21 7.13 -9.11
C PRO A 54 -16.56 6.64 -9.65
N GLN A 55 -17.46 7.58 -9.96
CA GLN A 55 -18.84 7.25 -10.32
C GLN A 55 -18.90 6.37 -11.58
N GLY A 56 -19.30 5.11 -11.42
CA GLY A 56 -19.41 4.15 -12.52
C GLY A 56 -18.13 3.34 -12.82
N ASP A 57 -17.02 3.63 -12.14
CA ASP A 57 -15.74 2.97 -12.36
C ASP A 57 -15.41 1.90 -11.31
N ALA A 58 -14.41 1.07 -11.64
CA ALA A 58 -13.84 0.11 -10.71
C ALA A 58 -13.23 0.81 -9.48
N PRO A 59 -13.27 0.18 -8.29
CA PRO A 59 -12.63 0.72 -7.10
C PRO A 59 -11.13 0.90 -7.31
N MET A 60 -10.64 2.11 -7.03
CA MET A 60 -9.25 2.52 -7.15
C MET A 60 -8.62 2.66 -5.76
N VAL A 61 -7.44 2.11 -5.58
CA VAL A 61 -6.60 2.23 -4.38
C VAL A 61 -5.62 3.37 -4.59
N ARG A 62 -5.52 4.24 -3.58
CA ARG A 62 -4.65 5.42 -3.56
C ARG A 62 -3.93 5.54 -2.22
N LEU A 63 -2.81 6.26 -2.20
CA LEU A 63 -2.17 6.63 -0.95
C LEU A 63 -2.95 7.72 -0.21
N THR A 64 -3.06 7.54 1.11
CA THR A 64 -3.48 8.59 2.03
C THR A 64 -2.31 9.55 2.34
N PRO A 65 -2.59 10.72 2.94
CA PRO A 65 -1.54 11.59 3.45
C PRO A 65 -0.59 10.90 4.46
N SER A 66 -1.13 10.05 5.34
CA SER A 66 -0.35 9.27 6.31
C SER A 66 0.57 8.24 5.63
N GLY A 67 0.06 7.54 4.62
CA GLY A 67 0.86 6.59 3.84
C GLY A 67 1.99 7.26 3.07
N ARG A 68 1.72 8.43 2.48
CA ARG A 68 2.74 9.22 1.77
C ARG A 68 3.81 9.76 2.73
N ALA A 69 3.42 10.27 3.90
CA ALA A 69 4.36 10.72 4.92
C ALA A 69 5.24 9.57 5.48
N PHE A 70 4.67 8.37 5.64
CA PHE A 70 5.43 7.19 6.05
C PHE A 70 6.49 6.81 5.00
N LEU A 71 6.10 6.77 3.71
CA LEU A 71 6.99 6.51 2.59
C LEU A 71 8.13 7.54 2.51
N GLU A 72 7.80 8.84 2.58
CA GLU A 72 8.80 9.92 2.51
C GLU A 72 9.81 9.89 3.65
N ARG A 73 9.36 9.61 4.89
CA ARG A 73 10.24 9.51 6.05
C ARG A 73 11.26 8.39 5.89
N HIS A 74 10.86 7.27 5.28
CA HIS A 74 11.75 6.14 5.10
C HIS A 74 12.71 6.32 3.92
N MET A 75 12.24 6.92 2.81
CA MET A 75 13.11 7.30 1.68
C MET A 75 14.23 8.26 2.10
N ARG A 76 13.97 9.16 3.06
CA ARG A 76 14.98 10.09 3.60
C ARG A 76 15.97 9.43 4.56
N ALA A 77 15.63 8.28 5.14
CA ALA A 77 16.47 7.58 6.12
C ALA A 77 17.41 6.54 5.49
N GLY A 78 17.14 6.13 4.24
CA GLY A 78 17.94 5.15 3.48
C GLY A 78 18.80 5.74 2.37
N GLY A 79 18.98 7.07 2.34
CA GLY A 79 19.83 7.79 1.37
C GLY A 79 21.19 8.19 1.94
#